data_AF-A0A496N708-F1
#
_entry.id   AF-A0A496N708-F1
#
_cell.length_a   1.000
_cell.length_b   1.000
_cell.length_c   1.000
_cell.angle_alpha   90.00
_cell.angle_beta   90.00
_cell.angle_gamma   90.00
#
_symmetry.space_group_name_H-M   'P 1'
#
loop_
_entity.id
_entity.type
_entity.pdbx_description
1 polymer ?
#
loop_
_entity_poly.entity_id
_entity_poly.type
_entity_poly.pdbx_seq_one_letter_code
_entity_poly.pdbx_strand_id
1 'polypeptide(L)'
;MDDFSSTISVDFLNYQYEVLGIASFLNNPEVTEICINKPGEVFLETIHGWQNIKVDTLTFDRARQFCTAVVNESNTGQRITETEPMVSLTFPTGQRAQFVIPPACDAEKVSITIRLPSKHTKSLNQYSEDGFFSQIIDLNGGLSDHD
;
A
#
# COMPACT_ATOMS: atom_id res chain seq x y z
N MET A 1 1.26 21.93 3.37
CA MET A 1 0.68 20.60 3.62
C MET A 1 1.83 19.81 4.17
N ASP A 2 1.94 19.75 5.50
CA ASP A 2 3.11 19.18 6.16
C ASP A 2 3.19 17.69 5.80
N ASP A 3 4.29 17.32 5.17
CA ASP A 3 4.58 15.94 4.80
C ASP A 3 4.89 15.21 6.10
N PHE A 4 3.90 14.47 6.64
CA PHE A 4 4.05 13.60 7.80
C PHE A 4 4.90 12.37 7.42
N SER A 5 6.11 12.60 6.92
CA SER A 5 7.08 11.55 6.67
C SER A 5 7.41 10.90 8.00
N SER A 6 7.03 9.63 8.16
CA SER A 6 7.35 8.86 9.36
C SER A 6 8.87 8.78 9.56
N THR A 7 9.34 8.77 10.81
CA THR A 7 10.78 8.66 11.15
C THR A 7 11.21 7.22 11.47
N ILE A 8 10.39 6.26 11.06
CA ILE A 8 10.59 4.84 11.32
C ILE A 8 11.90 4.32 10.71
N SER A 9 12.66 3.52 11.45
CA SER A 9 13.90 2.94 10.95
C SER A 9 13.64 1.91 9.85
N VAL A 10 14.49 1.91 8.81
CA VAL A 10 14.43 0.93 7.71
C VAL A 10 14.66 -0.49 8.25
N ASP A 11 15.58 -0.68 9.20
CA ASP A 11 15.86 -1.99 9.78
C ASP A 11 14.66 -2.53 10.57
N PHE A 12 13.96 -1.64 11.28
CA PHE A 12 12.72 -2.00 11.97
C PHE A 12 11.64 -2.43 10.98
N LEU A 13 11.42 -1.67 9.91
CA LEU A 13 10.45 -2.03 8.86
C LEU A 13 10.79 -3.39 8.24
N ASN A 14 12.05 -3.62 7.87
CA ASN A 14 12.50 -4.90 7.31
C ASN A 14 12.21 -6.07 8.25
N TYR A 15 12.52 -5.93 9.54
CA TYR A 15 12.18 -6.93 10.54
C TYR A 15 10.67 -7.19 10.62
N GLN A 16 9.85 -6.14 10.63
CA GLN A 16 8.38 -6.29 10.62
C GLN A 16 7.87 -7.02 9.38
N TYR A 17 8.45 -6.76 8.21
CA TYR A 17 8.11 -7.46 6.97
C TYR A 17 8.52 -8.93 6.97
N GLU A 18 9.66 -9.27 7.58
CA GLU A 18 10.09 -10.66 7.78
C GLU A 18 9.14 -11.41 8.71
N VAL A 19 8.77 -10.80 9.84
CA VAL A 19 7.82 -11.39 10.81
C VAL A 19 6.46 -11.64 10.15
N LEU A 20 6.01 -10.73 9.29
CA LEU A 20 4.74 -10.84 8.56
C LEU A 20 4.82 -11.86 7.40
N GLY A 21 6.03 -12.24 6.96
CA GLY A 21 6.26 -13.18 5.86
C GLY A 21 6.13 -12.56 4.47
N ILE A 22 6.26 -11.23 4.35
CA ILE A 22 6.11 -10.51 3.08
C ILE A 22 7.41 -9.92 2.52
N ALA A 23 8.53 -10.06 3.26
CA ALA A 23 9.80 -9.44 2.93
C ALA A 23 10.30 -9.77 1.50
N SER A 24 10.10 -11.00 1.03
CA SER A 24 10.51 -11.43 -0.31
C SER A 24 9.76 -10.69 -1.43
N PHE A 25 8.50 -10.32 -1.21
CA PHE A 25 7.67 -9.65 -2.22
C PHE A 25 8.07 -8.20 -2.44
N LEU A 26 8.59 -7.52 -1.41
CA LEU A 26 9.07 -6.13 -1.50
C LEU A 26 10.22 -5.96 -2.50
N ASN A 27 11.03 -7.01 -2.67
CA ASN A 27 12.17 -7.01 -3.58
C ASN A 27 11.80 -7.40 -5.01
N ASN A 28 10.60 -7.94 -5.25
CA ASN A 28 10.16 -8.29 -6.58
C ASN A 28 9.96 -7.01 -7.42
N PRO A 29 10.65 -6.86 -8.57
CA PRO A 29 10.49 -5.68 -9.43
C PRO A 29 9.12 -5.57 -10.11
N GLU A 30 8.38 -6.68 -10.22
CA GLU A 30 7.07 -6.70 -10.87
C GLU A 30 5.94 -6.28 -9.94
N VAL A 31 6.14 -6.36 -8.62
CA VAL A 31 5.13 -6.05 -7.61
C VAL A 31 5.00 -4.54 -7.45
N THR A 32 3.77 -4.04 -7.53
CA THR A 32 3.41 -2.62 -7.32
C THR A 32 2.69 -2.41 -5.99
N GLU A 33 1.92 -3.40 -5.54
CA GLU A 33 1.13 -3.33 -4.33
C GLU A 33 1.07 -4.68 -3.60
N ILE A 34 1.08 -4.65 -2.27
CA ILE A 34 0.91 -5.81 -1.39
C ILE A 34 -0.32 -5.56 -0.52
N CYS A 35 -1.32 -6.43 -0.64
CA CYS A 35 -2.59 -6.35 0.08
C CYS A 35 -2.81 -7.58 0.95
N ILE A 36 -3.17 -7.38 2.22
CA ILE A 36 -3.61 -8.41 3.14
C ILE A 36 -5.02 -8.07 3.55
N ASN A 37 -5.98 -8.87 3.10
CA ASN A 37 -7.42 -8.66 3.38
C ASN A 37 -7.93 -9.58 4.50
N LYS A 38 -7.23 -10.68 4.74
CA LYS A 38 -7.51 -11.65 5.81
C LYS A 38 -6.24 -12.43 6.17
N PRO A 39 -6.20 -13.07 7.35
CA PRO A 39 -5.09 -13.94 7.74
C PRO A 39 -4.85 -15.08 6.73
N GLY A 40 -3.58 -15.43 6.53
CA GLY A 40 -3.14 -16.57 5.72
C GLY A 40 -3.00 -16.30 4.22
N GLU A 41 -3.36 -15.12 3.71
CA GLU A 41 -3.21 -14.78 2.29
C GLU A 41 -2.71 -13.35 2.06
N VAL A 42 -1.98 -13.21 0.96
CA VAL A 42 -1.47 -11.95 0.43
C VAL A 42 -1.90 -11.85 -1.03
N PHE A 43 -2.48 -10.72 -1.40
CA PHE A 43 -2.69 -10.33 -2.79
C PHE A 43 -1.56 -9.42 -3.23
N LEU A 44 -0.89 -9.78 -4.32
CA LEU A 44 0.11 -8.95 -4.96
C LEU A 44 -0.49 -8.35 -6.22
N GLU A 45 -0.49 -7.04 -6.34
CA GLU A 45 -0.64 -6.40 -7.64
C GLU A 45 0.73 -6.41 -8.32
N THR A 46 0.75 -6.92 -9.54
CA THR A 46 1.94 -6.90 -10.40
C THR A 46 1.65 -6.14 -11.69
N ILE A 47 2.69 -5.86 -12.48
CA ILE A 47 2.53 -5.34 -13.85
C ILE A 47 1.70 -6.26 -14.77
N HIS A 48 1.48 -7.51 -14.36
CA HIS A 48 0.67 -8.50 -15.08
C HIS A 48 -0.71 -8.73 -14.46
N GLY A 49 -1.08 -7.97 -13.42
CA GLY A 49 -2.33 -8.09 -12.69
C GLY A 49 -2.18 -8.74 -11.31
N TRP A 50 -3.32 -9.15 -10.74
CA TRP A 50 -3.41 -9.64 -9.36
C TRP A 50 -3.03 -11.11 -9.21
N GLN A 51 -2.24 -11.41 -8.18
CA GLN A 51 -1.86 -12.75 -7.77
C GLN A 51 -2.24 -12.97 -6.30
N ASN A 52 -2.78 -14.15 -5.95
CA ASN A 52 -3.04 -14.53 -4.56
C ASN A 52 -1.99 -15.56 -4.12
N ILE A 53 -1.35 -15.32 -2.99
CA ILE A 53 -0.34 -16.16 -2.40
C ILE A 53 -0.75 -16.53 -0.98
N LYS A 54 -0.65 -17.82 -0.64
CA LYS A 54 -0.81 -18.29 0.74
C LYS A 54 0.45 -18.02 1.55
N VAL A 55 0.28 -17.47 2.74
CA VAL A 55 1.36 -17.17 3.68
C VAL A 55 0.94 -17.70 5.04
N ASP A 56 1.30 -18.95 5.35
CA ASP A 56 0.84 -19.63 6.57
C ASP A 56 1.31 -18.93 7.87
N THR A 57 2.40 -18.17 7.78
CA THR A 57 2.93 -17.36 8.89
C THR A 57 2.09 -16.11 9.18
N LEU A 58 1.16 -15.72 8.30
CA LEU A 58 0.36 -14.52 8.42
C LEU A 58 -0.90 -14.77 9.26
N THR A 59 -0.76 -14.74 10.59
CA THR A 59 -1.90 -14.85 11.50
C THR A 59 -2.56 -13.49 11.74
N PHE A 60 -3.80 -13.48 12.24
CA PHE A 60 -4.50 -12.26 12.65
C PHE A 60 -3.67 -11.46 13.67
N ASP A 61 -3.16 -12.13 14.71
CA ASP A 61 -2.36 -11.48 15.75
C ASP A 61 -1.10 -10.82 15.20
N ARG A 62 -0.40 -11.49 14.25
CA ARG A 62 0.78 -10.92 13.60
C ARG A 62 0.44 -9.71 12.75
N ALA A 63 -0.63 -9.77 11.96
CA ALA A 63 -1.10 -8.63 11.17
C ALA A 63 -1.50 -7.45 12.08
N ARG A 64 -2.22 -7.71 13.17
CA ARG A 64 -2.64 -6.70 14.15
C ARG A 64 -1.44 -6.08 14.88
N GLN A 65 -0.47 -6.90 15.27
CA GLN A 65 0.77 -6.48 15.91
C GLN A 65 1.61 -5.63 14.96
N PHE A 66 1.74 -6.04 13.70
CA PHE A 66 2.42 -5.27 12.66
C PHE A 66 1.86 -3.85 12.55
N CYS A 67 0.53 -3.70 12.42
CA CYS A 67 -0.09 -2.37 12.33
C CYS A 67 0.20 -1.51 13.57
N THR A 68 0.04 -2.09 14.76
CA THR A 68 0.27 -1.37 16.02
C THR A 68 1.73 -0.94 16.17
N ALA A 69 2.66 -1.85 15.89
CA ALA A 69 4.09 -1.60 16.03
C ALA A 69 4.57 -0.55 15.02
N VAL A 70 4.16 -0.65 13.76
CA VAL A 70 4.53 0.31 12.72
C VAL A 70 3.95 1.70 13.01
N VAL A 71 2.70 1.80 13.48
CA VAL A 71 2.11 3.10 13.85
C VAL A 71 2.85 3.72 15.04
N ASN A 72 3.13 2.96 16.09
CA ASN A 72 3.83 3.47 17.27
C ASN A 72 5.26 3.94 16.93
N GLU A 73 5.99 3.20 16.11
CA GLU A 73 7.36 3.55 15.71
C GLU A 73 7.42 4.64 14.62
N SER A 74 6.29 4.97 13.98
CA SER A 74 6.23 6.00 12.93
C SER A 74 6.43 7.42 13.45
N ASN A 75 6.19 7.66 14.74
CA ASN A 75 6.26 8.97 15.42
C ASN A 75 5.48 10.10 14.74
N THR A 76 4.46 9.79 13.94
CA THR A 76 3.61 10.81 13.27
C THR A 76 2.58 11.43 14.22
N GLY A 77 2.44 10.92 15.44
CA GLY A 77 1.38 11.27 16.39
C GLY A 77 0.04 10.58 16.11
N GLN A 78 -0.06 9.82 15.02
CA GLN A 78 -1.23 9.01 14.71
C GLN A 78 -1.31 7.79 15.65
N ARG A 79 -2.53 7.28 15.82
CA ARG A 79 -2.81 6.07 16.59
C ARG A 79 -3.72 5.17 15.78
N ILE A 80 -3.65 3.88 16.07
CA ILE A 80 -4.56 2.89 15.49
C ILE A 80 -5.26 2.13 16.63
N THR A 81 -6.51 2.50 16.87
CA THR A 81 -7.32 2.04 18.01
C THR A 81 -8.73 1.68 17.55
N GLU A 82 -9.54 1.06 18.39
CA GLU A 82 -10.93 0.74 18.01
C GLU A 82 -11.76 2.01 17.71
N THR A 83 -11.43 3.14 18.34
CA THR A 83 -12.07 4.44 18.07
C THR A 83 -11.48 5.18 16.87
N GLU A 84 -10.23 4.87 16.51
CA GLU A 84 -9.51 5.40 15.35
C GLU A 84 -8.94 4.22 14.52
N PRO A 85 -9.80 3.46 13.84
CA PRO A 85 -9.44 2.13 13.32
C PRO A 85 -8.75 2.14 11.95
N MET A 86 -8.33 3.32 11.48
CA MET A 86 -7.70 3.48 10.17
C MET A 86 -6.55 4.47 10.24
N VAL A 87 -5.44 4.15 9.59
CA VAL A 87 -4.28 5.02 9.50
C VAL A 87 -3.63 4.93 8.12
N SER A 88 -3.09 6.04 7.67
CA SER A 88 -2.29 6.14 6.44
C SER A 88 -0.91 6.66 6.80
N LEU A 89 0.13 6.01 6.28
CA LEU A 89 1.53 6.31 6.54
C LEU A 89 2.32 6.38 5.24
N THR A 90 3.33 7.26 5.20
CA THR A 90 4.39 7.25 4.19
C THR A 90 5.71 6.93 4.90
N PHE A 91 6.37 5.86 4.46
CA PHE A 91 7.66 5.42 5.01
C PHE A 91 8.83 6.17 4.37
N PRO A 92 9.98 6.31 5.06
CA PRO A 92 11.20 6.90 4.49
C PRO A 92 11.69 6.23 3.20
N THR A 93 11.35 4.96 3.01
CA THR A 93 11.63 4.17 1.81
C THR A 93 10.74 4.55 0.61
N GLY A 94 9.81 5.50 0.76
CA GLY A 94 8.85 5.94 -0.26
C GLY A 94 7.60 5.06 -0.39
N GLN A 95 7.56 3.95 0.36
CA GLN A 95 6.40 3.07 0.45
C GLN A 95 5.24 3.80 1.15
N ARG A 96 4.03 3.57 0.69
CA ARG A 96 2.81 4.11 1.32
C ARG A 96 2.00 2.97 1.87
N ALA A 97 1.59 3.08 3.13
CA ALA A 97 0.84 2.04 3.81
C ALA A 97 -0.51 2.57 4.29
N GLN A 98 -1.54 1.75 4.16
CA GLN A 98 -2.85 1.97 4.74
C GLN A 98 -3.21 0.75 5.59
N PHE A 99 -3.58 0.99 6.84
CA PHE A 99 -4.05 -0.06 7.75
C PHE A 99 -5.49 0.22 8.17
N VAL A 100 -6.31 -0.83 8.17
CA VAL A 100 -7.68 -0.81 8.71
C VAL A 100 -7.85 -2.01 9.63
N ILE A 101 -8.30 -1.74 10.85
CA ILE A 101 -8.52 -2.75 11.90
C ILE A 101 -10.00 -2.77 12.29
N PRO A 102 -10.48 -3.79 13.03
CA PRO A 102 -11.82 -3.76 13.58
C PRO A 102 -12.01 -2.55 14.50
N PRO A 103 -13.21 -1.93 14.53
CA PRO A 103 -14.45 -2.38 13.90
C PRO A 103 -14.67 -1.89 12.45
N ALA A 104 -13.71 -1.20 11.82
CA ALA A 104 -13.86 -0.67 10.45
C ALA A 104 -13.70 -1.73 9.35
N CYS A 105 -13.27 -2.93 9.71
CA CYS A 105 -13.30 -4.12 8.88
C CYS A 105 -13.87 -5.30 9.69
N ASP A 106 -14.10 -6.44 9.04
CA ASP A 106 -14.65 -7.63 9.68
C ASP A 106 -13.83 -8.04 10.91
N ALA A 107 -14.53 -8.58 11.92
CA ALA A 107 -13.88 -9.19 13.08
C ALA A 107 -12.86 -10.25 12.63
N GLU A 108 -11.77 -10.38 13.40
CA GLU A 108 -10.66 -11.31 13.14
C GLU A 108 -9.92 -11.08 11.81
N LYS A 109 -10.11 -9.90 11.17
CA LYS A 109 -9.36 -9.46 10.00
C LYS A 109 -8.67 -8.12 10.25
N VAL A 110 -7.64 -7.86 9.46
CA VAL A 110 -6.98 -6.58 9.32
C VAL A 110 -6.76 -6.36 7.83
N SER A 111 -7.06 -5.15 7.35
CA SER A 111 -6.69 -4.73 6.00
C SER A 111 -5.33 -4.03 6.07
N ILE A 112 -4.36 -4.51 5.31
CA ILE A 112 -3.04 -3.90 5.15
C ILE A 112 -2.80 -3.74 3.66
N THR A 113 -2.64 -2.50 3.19
CA THR A 113 -2.24 -2.20 1.81
C THR A 113 -0.92 -1.45 1.83
N ILE A 114 0.10 -2.00 1.17
CA ILE A 114 1.41 -1.38 1.02
C ILE A 114 1.67 -1.17 -0.46
N ARG A 115 1.66 0.10 -0.89
CA ARG A 115 2.04 0.50 -2.24
C ARG A 115 3.53 0.78 -2.32
N LEU A 116 4.19 0.10 -3.25
CA LEU A 116 5.61 0.26 -3.50
C LEU A 116 5.87 1.51 -4.36
N PRO A 117 6.98 2.23 -4.14
CA PRO A 117 7.38 3.31 -5.02
C PRO A 117 7.66 2.75 -6.42
N SER A 118 7.19 3.44 -7.46
CA SER A 118 7.46 3.02 -8.84
C SER A 118 8.96 2.99 -9.09
N LYS A 119 9.47 1.84 -9.55
CA LYS A 119 10.85 1.70 -10.03
C LYS A 119 11.03 2.25 -11.45
N HIS A 120 9.91 2.52 -12.15
CA HIS A 120 9.90 3.00 -13.53
C HIS A 120 9.34 4.41 -13.62
N THR A 121 10.18 5.35 -14.06
CA THR A 121 9.75 6.70 -14.46
C THR A 121 9.62 6.70 -15.97
N LYS A 122 8.38 6.78 -16.48
CA LYS A 122 8.14 6.91 -17.92
C LYS A 122 8.25 8.38 -18.34
N SER A 123 8.98 8.64 -19.42
CA SER A 123 8.98 9.95 -20.06
C SER A 123 7.65 10.21 -20.76
N LEU A 124 7.33 11.47 -21.03
CA LEU A 124 6.13 11.83 -21.79
C LEU A 124 6.12 11.17 -23.18
N ASN A 125 7.28 11.08 -23.83
CA ASN A 125 7.41 10.39 -25.11
C ASN A 125 7.08 8.90 -24.99
N GLN A 126 7.56 8.24 -23.93
CA GLN A 126 7.24 6.83 -23.67
C GLN A 126 5.73 6.62 -23.49
N TYR A 127 5.05 7.51 -22.75
CA TYR A 127 3.60 7.45 -22.61
C TYR A 127 2.88 7.60 -23.96
N SER A 128 3.38 8.49 -24.82
CA SER A 128 2.85 8.67 -26.17
C SER A 128 3.04 7.42 -27.04
N GLU A 129 4.24 6.85 -27.04
CA GLU A 129 4.58 5.61 -27.76
C GLU A 129 3.77 4.40 -27.28
N ASP A 130 3.52 4.30 -25.98
CA ASP A 130 2.68 3.26 -25.37
C ASP A 130 1.17 3.45 -25.68
N GLY A 131 0.81 4.51 -26.41
CA GLY A 131 -0.56 4.82 -26.76
C GLY A 131 -1.40 5.31 -25.58
N PHE A 132 -0.79 5.79 -24.50
CA PHE A 132 -1.49 6.28 -23.30
C PHE A 132 -2.48 7.41 -23.65
N PHE A 133 -2.13 8.26 -24.62
CA PHE A 133 -2.98 9.36 -25.10
C PHE A 133 -3.92 8.98 -26.24
N SER A 134 -3.88 7.74 -26.74
CA SER A 134 -4.63 7.32 -27.94
C SER A 134 -6.15 7.29 -27.76
N GLN A 135 -6.64 7.27 -26.52
CA GLN A 135 -8.07 7.24 -26.18
C GLN A 135 -8.57 8.57 -25.60
N ILE A 136 -7.76 9.64 -25.65
CA ILE A 136 -8.24 10.96 -25.27
C ILE A 136 -9.25 11.41 -26.32
N ILE A 137 -10.48 11.62 -25.91
CA ILE A 137 -11.52 12.21 -26.75
C ILE A 137 -11.18 13.71 -26.86
N ASP A 138 -10.84 14.16 -28.07
CA ASP A 138 -10.73 15.59 -28.36
C ASP A 138 -12.11 16.24 -28.17
N LEU A 139 -12.28 16.95 -27.06
CA LEU A 139 -13.36 17.91 -26.89
C LEU A 139 -13.05 19.07 -27.83
N ASN A 140 -13.53 18.97 -29.07
CA ASN A 140 -13.47 20.04 -30.07
C ASN A 140 -14.25 21.27 -29.57
N GLY A 141 -13.65 22.09 -28.70
CA GLY A 141 -13.95 23.51 -28.45
C GLY A 141 -15.36 23.90 -28.01
N GLY A 142 -16.31 22.98 -27.89
CA GLY A 142 -17.67 23.25 -27.40
C GLY A 142 -17.74 22.94 -25.92
N LEU A 143 -18.02 23.98 -25.11
CA LEU A 143 -18.54 23.78 -23.75
C LEU A 143 -19.78 22.88 -23.86
N SER A 144 -19.87 21.87 -22.99
CA SER A 144 -21.09 21.07 -22.93
C SER A 144 -22.24 21.97 -22.46
N ASP A 145 -23.45 21.76 -22.98
CA ASP A 145 -24.66 22.53 -22.61
C ASP A 145 -25.05 22.42 -21.11
N HIS A 146 -24.23 21.77 -20.28
CA HIS A 146 -24.41 21.57 -18.85
C HIS A 146 -23.39 22.30 -17.95
N ASP A 147 -22.51 23.14 -18.51
CA ASP A 147 -21.72 24.13 -17.73
C ASP A 147 -22.31 25.55 -17.86
#